data_AF-A0A8C3HN31-F1
#
_entry.id   AF-A0A8C3HN31-F1
#
_cell.length_a   1.000
_cell.length_b   1.000
_cell.length_c   1.000
_cell.angle_alpha   90.00
_cell.angle_beta   90.00
_cell.angle_gamma   90.00
#
_symmetry.space_group_name_H-M   'P 1'
#
loop_
_entity.id
_entity.type
_entity.pdbx_description
1 polymer ?
#
loop_
_entity_poly.entity_id
_entity_poly.type
_entity_poly.pdbx_seq_one_letter_code
_entity_poly.pdbx_strand_id
1 'polypeptide(L)'
;MDHEQNEDDTILDLESEPESPLAPPADLLEQLDGYEWTLRDGGGKNLPPPADLLRKLSEERNRPIFLEHRIPTMTEDMARIAFLSFVNSKCCYGNKAAGELVIQNLRQMTVYRYRLETYHESRLSEWTFQPFTNNLVDGPQNGASPRPWDIKVQAPPMFQDDTKKFRVPHSSLVKACHKCQGRGRHKCSACHGAGRMRCVTCSGARHRKKQQKRCKMRSGTGRKR
;
A
#
# COMPACT_ATOMS: atom_id res chain seq x y z
N MET A 1 -15.73 58.83 -46.14
CA MET A 1 -17.17 58.58 -46.32
C MET A 1 -17.42 57.08 -46.51
N ASP A 2 -16.83 56.26 -45.64
CA ASP A 2 -17.52 55.59 -44.52
C ASP A 2 -18.93 55.08 -44.82
N HIS A 3 -19.08 53.75 -44.89
CA HIS A 3 -19.81 53.07 -43.82
C HIS A 3 -19.39 51.59 -43.72
N GLU A 4 -18.93 51.24 -42.53
CA GLU A 4 -18.63 49.90 -42.05
C GLU A 4 -19.92 49.06 -41.92
N GLN A 5 -19.84 47.75 -42.15
CA GLN A 5 -20.67 46.78 -41.44
C GLN A 5 -19.87 45.49 -41.23
N ASN A 6 -19.41 45.36 -39.98
CA ASN A 6 -18.97 44.13 -39.34
C ASN A 6 -20.10 43.10 -39.38
N GLU A 7 -19.78 41.89 -39.83
CA GLU A 7 -20.46 40.68 -39.35
C GLU A 7 -19.42 39.77 -38.70
N ASP A 8 -19.35 39.96 -37.39
CA ASP A 8 -18.68 39.17 -36.38
C ASP A 8 -19.35 37.79 -36.30
N ASP A 9 -18.88 36.85 -37.12
CA ASP A 9 -19.23 35.43 -36.98
C ASP A 9 -18.53 34.91 -35.72
N THR A 10 -19.30 35.03 -34.65
CA THR A 10 -18.99 34.71 -33.27
C THR A 10 -18.50 33.27 -33.19
N ILE A 11 -17.18 33.10 -33.04
CA ILE A 11 -16.58 31.87 -32.55
C ILE A 11 -17.10 31.69 -31.13
N LEU A 12 -18.21 30.97 -30.99
CA LEU A 12 -18.67 30.46 -29.70
C LEU A 12 -17.57 29.54 -29.19
N ASP A 13 -16.73 30.08 -28.32
CA ASP A 13 -15.83 29.35 -27.44
C ASP A 13 -16.62 28.21 -26.80
N LEU A 14 -16.44 27.00 -27.35
CA LEU A 14 -16.71 25.79 -26.60
C LEU A 14 -15.62 25.75 -25.53
N GLU A 15 -15.88 26.41 -24.41
CA GLU A 15 -15.16 26.18 -23.17
C GLU A 15 -15.19 24.67 -22.91
N SER A 16 -14.10 23.99 -23.28
CA SER A 16 -13.85 22.64 -22.83
C SER A 16 -13.60 22.75 -21.34
N GLU A 17 -14.66 22.58 -20.55
CA GLU A 17 -14.57 22.33 -19.12
C GLU A 17 -13.38 21.41 -18.84
N PRO A 18 -12.40 21.86 -18.02
CA PRO A 18 -11.16 21.13 -17.82
C PRO A 18 -11.49 19.72 -17.32
N GLU A 19 -10.79 18.73 -17.90
CA GLU A 19 -10.92 17.34 -17.51
C GLU A 19 -10.70 17.23 -16.00
N SER A 20 -11.75 16.80 -15.29
CA SER A 20 -11.79 16.83 -13.82
C SER A 20 -10.60 16.01 -13.27
N PRO A 21 -9.81 16.57 -12.34
CA PRO A 21 -8.58 15.94 -11.89
C PRO A 21 -8.85 14.54 -11.33
N LEU A 22 -7.94 13.60 -11.65
CA LEU A 22 -8.02 12.21 -11.16
C LEU A 22 -7.91 12.12 -9.64
N ALA A 23 -7.24 13.10 -9.04
CA ALA A 23 -7.09 13.28 -7.61
C ALA A 23 -8.07 14.36 -7.09
N PRO A 24 -8.69 14.14 -5.93
CA PRO A 24 -9.53 15.15 -5.29
C PRO A 24 -8.71 16.37 -4.87
N PRO A 25 -9.29 17.58 -4.94
CA PRO A 25 -8.64 18.79 -4.49
C PRO A 25 -8.31 18.75 -2.99
N ALA A 26 -7.19 19.36 -2.62
CA ALA A 26 -6.66 19.39 -1.26
C ALA A 26 -7.64 19.97 -0.23
N ASP A 27 -8.48 20.91 -0.66
CA ASP A 27 -9.47 21.58 0.19
C ASP A 27 -10.60 20.65 0.67
N LEU A 28 -10.75 19.46 0.06
CA LEU A 28 -11.67 18.43 0.52
C LEU A 28 -11.07 17.54 1.62
N LEU A 29 -9.76 17.65 1.86
CA LEU A 29 -9.00 16.86 2.82
C LEU A 29 -8.75 17.68 4.07
N GLU A 30 -9.59 17.50 5.09
CA GLU A 30 -9.35 18.11 6.39
C GLU A 30 -8.06 17.55 7.01
N GLN A 31 -7.23 18.45 7.55
CA GLN A 31 -5.99 18.07 8.20
C GLN A 31 -6.31 17.47 9.57
N LEU A 32 -6.02 16.18 9.72
CA LEU A 32 -6.20 15.44 10.96
C LEU A 32 -4.93 15.56 11.81
N ASP A 33 -5.08 15.86 13.09
CA ASP A 33 -3.94 16.00 14.01
C ASP A 33 -3.15 14.69 14.11
N GLY A 34 -1.83 14.76 13.94
CA GLY A 34 -0.95 13.58 13.87
C GLY A 34 -0.96 12.81 12.54
N TYR A 35 -1.77 13.22 11.54
CA TYR A 35 -1.84 12.64 10.20
C TYR A 35 -1.40 13.64 9.14
N GLU A 36 -0.25 14.29 9.37
CA GLU A 36 0.19 15.44 8.59
C GLU A 36 0.59 15.08 7.14
N TRP A 37 -0.39 15.10 6.24
CA TRP A 37 -0.24 14.89 4.80
C TRP A 37 0.30 16.15 4.11
N THR A 38 1.39 16.07 3.34
CA THR A 38 1.74 17.15 2.39
C THR A 38 1.44 16.68 0.99
N LEU A 39 0.60 17.44 0.29
CA LEU A 39 0.09 17.17 -1.06
C LEU A 39 1.16 17.01 -2.16
N ARG A 40 2.44 17.29 -1.86
CA ARG A 40 3.50 17.43 -2.86
C ARG A 40 3.99 16.11 -3.45
N ASP A 41 3.76 14.99 -2.78
CA ASP A 41 4.07 13.64 -3.26
C ASP A 41 2.83 12.78 -3.13
N GLY A 42 2.38 12.17 -4.23
CA GLY A 42 1.20 11.29 -4.26
C GLY A 42 1.37 9.96 -3.50
N GLY A 43 2.23 9.92 -2.48
CA GLY A 43 2.56 8.73 -1.70
C GLY A 43 2.32 8.92 -0.20
N GLY A 44 1.91 7.84 0.47
CA GLY A 44 1.79 7.74 1.93
C GLY A 44 3.01 8.31 2.66
N LYS A 45 2.79 9.14 3.68
CA LYS A 45 3.86 9.57 4.58
C LYS A 45 4.05 8.60 5.73
N ASN A 46 5.31 8.29 6.03
CA ASN A 46 5.70 7.56 7.23
C ASN A 46 5.41 8.39 8.48
N LEU A 47 4.67 7.80 9.41
CA LEU A 47 4.27 8.41 10.67
C LEU A 47 5.19 7.86 11.76
N PRO A 48 6.13 8.66 12.28
CA PRO A 48 7.11 8.18 13.25
C PRO A 48 6.44 7.81 14.58
N PRO A 49 6.92 6.75 15.26
CA PRO A 49 6.43 6.38 16.59
C PRO A 49 6.75 7.46 17.63
N PRO A 50 5.88 7.63 18.65
CA PRO A 50 6.16 8.51 19.77
C PRO A 50 7.45 8.11 20.51
N ALA A 51 8.20 9.10 21.01
CA ALA A 51 9.44 8.85 21.76
C ALA A 51 9.24 7.97 23.00
N ASP A 52 8.10 8.10 23.69
CA ASP A 52 7.76 7.26 24.84
C ASP A 52 7.56 5.79 24.46
N LEU A 53 7.02 5.52 23.27
CA LEU A 53 6.86 4.17 22.75
C LEU A 53 8.24 3.57 22.44
N LEU A 54 9.13 4.35 21.82
CA LEU A 54 10.51 3.93 21.55
C LEU A 54 11.27 3.62 22.85
N ARG A 55 11.09 4.43 23.90
CA ARG A 55 11.70 4.21 25.22
C ARG A 55 11.25 2.88 25.84
N LYS A 56 9.94 2.61 25.85
CA LYS A 56 9.40 1.34 26.38
C LYS A 56 9.94 0.11 25.64
N LEU A 57 9.98 0.16 24.30
CA LEU A 57 10.54 -0.93 23.50
C LEU A 57 12.04 -1.14 23.77
N SER A 58 12.79 -0.05 24.00
CA SER A 58 14.20 -0.15 24.38
C SER A 58 14.38 -0.82 25.74
N GLU A 59 13.52 -0.53 26.71
CA GLU A 59 13.57 -1.15 28.04
C GLU A 59 13.28 -2.65 27.96
N GLU A 60 12.28 -3.07 27.17
CA GLU A 60 11.96 -4.49 26.94
C GLU A 60 13.10 -5.24 26.25
N ARG A 61 13.74 -4.62 25.24
CA ARG A 61 14.88 -5.22 24.52
C ARG A 61 16.09 -5.47 25.43
N ASN A 62 16.27 -4.66 26.47
CA ASN A 62 17.36 -4.82 27.43
C ASN A 62 17.16 -5.99 28.40
N ARG A 63 16.07 -6.76 28.26
CA ARG A 63 15.84 -7.98 29.02
C ARG A 63 16.31 -9.20 28.22
N PRO A 64 17.51 -9.75 28.51
CA PRO A 64 18.01 -10.90 27.78
C PRO A 64 17.09 -12.12 28.01
N ILE A 65 16.53 -12.65 26.92
CA ILE A 65 15.91 -13.97 26.92
C ILE A 65 17.06 -14.96 26.75
N PHE A 66 17.54 -15.53 27.85
CA PHE A 66 18.44 -16.66 27.79
C PHE A 66 17.64 -17.89 27.36
N LEU A 67 17.75 -18.28 26.09
CA LEU A 67 17.41 -19.66 25.75
C LEU A 67 18.41 -20.55 26.47
N GLU A 68 17.89 -21.36 27.39
CA GLU A 68 18.66 -22.35 28.12
C GLU A 68 19.08 -23.47 27.15
N HIS A 69 20.21 -23.28 26.48
CA HIS A 69 20.75 -24.27 25.55
C HIS A 69 21.46 -25.35 26.36
N ARG A 70 20.83 -26.53 26.48
CA ARG A 70 21.52 -27.73 26.96
C ARG A 70 22.42 -28.25 25.83
N ILE A 71 23.70 -27.86 25.86
CA ILE A 71 24.70 -28.42 24.96
C ILE A 71 24.98 -29.86 25.43
N PRO A 72 24.75 -30.88 24.60
CA PRO A 72 25.10 -32.25 24.97
C PRO A 72 26.61 -32.35 25.21
N THR A 73 27.00 -33.04 26.28
CA THR A 73 28.40 -33.37 26.54
C THR A 73 28.86 -34.38 25.50
N MET A 74 29.96 -34.10 24.80
CA MET A 74 30.51 -35.03 23.82
C MET A 74 31.35 -36.09 24.54
N THR A 75 30.96 -37.36 24.49
CA THR A 75 31.74 -38.48 25.03
C THR A 75 32.71 -39.04 23.99
N GLU A 76 33.73 -39.79 24.45
CA GLU A 76 34.70 -40.43 23.55
C GLU A 76 34.02 -41.39 22.56
N ASP A 77 33.08 -42.21 23.05
CA ASP A 77 32.34 -43.16 22.21
C ASP A 77 31.55 -42.45 21.10
N MET A 78 30.88 -41.34 21.43
CA MET A 78 30.16 -40.52 20.45
C MET A 78 31.10 -39.94 19.40
N ALA A 79 32.27 -39.44 19.81
CA ALA A 79 33.28 -38.93 18.89
C ALA A 79 33.83 -40.03 17.98
N ARG A 80 34.10 -41.23 18.53
CA ARG A 80 34.59 -42.39 17.77
C ARG A 80 33.55 -42.87 16.75
N ILE A 81 32.28 -42.99 17.15
CA ILE A 81 31.18 -43.38 16.26
C ILE A 81 31.00 -42.35 15.13
N ALA A 82 31.00 -41.05 15.46
CA ALA A 82 30.87 -39.98 14.46
C ALA A 82 32.03 -39.97 13.46
N PHE A 83 33.26 -40.16 13.94
CA PHE A 83 34.44 -40.23 13.07
C PHE A 83 34.43 -41.44 12.15
N LEU A 84 34.10 -42.64 12.68
CA LEU A 84 33.95 -43.85 11.88
C LEU A 84 32.84 -43.71 10.82
N SER A 85 31.71 -43.11 11.19
CA SER A 85 30.62 -42.81 10.25
C SER A 85 31.07 -41.88 9.12
N PHE A 86 31.82 -40.83 9.45
CA PHE A 86 32.39 -39.93 8.45
C PHE A 86 33.36 -40.65 7.50
N VAL A 87 34.27 -41.46 8.02
CA VAL A 87 35.24 -42.22 7.22
C VAL A 87 34.52 -43.18 6.28
N ASN A 88 33.53 -43.92 6.77
CA ASN A 88 32.74 -44.85 5.96
C ASN A 88 31.88 -44.16 4.89
N SER A 89 31.57 -42.86 5.05
CA SER A 89 30.85 -42.07 4.04
C SER A 89 31.69 -41.73 2.80
N LYS A 90 33.00 -41.95 2.84
CA LYS A 90 33.93 -41.64 1.76
C LYS A 90 34.37 -42.93 1.05
N CYS A 91 34.21 -42.97 -0.28
CA CYS A 91 34.42 -44.17 -1.11
C CYS A 91 35.75 -44.90 -0.94
N CYS A 92 36.75 -44.16 -0.48
CA CYS A 92 38.15 -44.47 -0.74
C CYS A 92 39.01 -44.24 0.50
N TYR A 93 38.38 -44.02 1.66
CA TYR A 93 39.10 -43.93 2.94
C TYR A 93 39.21 -45.34 3.53
N GLY A 94 40.42 -45.72 3.96
CA GLY A 94 40.61 -46.94 4.73
C GLY A 94 40.08 -46.77 6.16
N ASN A 95 39.35 -47.76 6.68
CA ASN A 95 38.78 -47.68 8.03
C ASN A 95 39.78 -48.04 9.14
N LYS A 96 40.89 -48.71 8.80
CA LYS A 96 41.81 -49.30 9.79
C LYS A 96 42.40 -48.27 10.74
N ALA A 97 42.91 -47.15 10.19
CA ALA A 97 43.45 -46.04 10.98
C ALA A 97 42.39 -45.40 11.89
N ALA A 98 41.12 -45.37 11.47
CA ALA A 98 40.03 -44.82 12.26
C ALA A 98 39.55 -45.76 13.39
N GLY A 99 39.66 -47.08 13.19
CA GLY A 99 39.34 -48.08 14.21
C GLY A 99 40.41 -48.19 15.30
N GLU A 100 41.69 -48.13 14.91
CA GLU A 100 42.85 -48.30 15.81
C GLU A 100 43.28 -46.99 16.51
N LEU A 101 42.68 -45.86 16.13
CA LEU A 101 42.86 -44.55 16.76
C LEU A 101 42.69 -44.61 18.30
N VAL A 102 43.63 -43.98 19.02
CA VAL A 102 43.57 -43.74 20.46
C VAL A 102 43.38 -42.23 20.70
N ILE A 103 42.28 -41.84 21.36
CA ILE A 103 42.00 -40.45 21.69
C ILE A 103 42.73 -40.09 22.98
N GLN A 104 43.78 -39.27 22.87
CA GLN A 104 44.59 -38.86 24.03
C GLN A 104 43.93 -37.72 24.84
N ASN A 105 43.23 -36.82 24.16
CA ASN A 105 42.61 -35.66 24.79
C ASN A 105 41.37 -35.24 23.98
N LEU A 106 40.23 -35.08 24.67
CA LEU A 106 38.99 -34.62 24.08
C LEU A 106 38.67 -33.22 24.61
N ARG A 107 38.75 -32.20 23.76
CA ARG A 107 38.38 -30.82 24.10
C ARG A 107 37.10 -30.44 23.37
N GLN A 108 36.05 -30.14 24.12
CA GLN A 108 34.82 -29.63 23.55
C GLN A 108 34.97 -28.14 23.26
N MET A 109 34.74 -27.75 22.00
CA MET A 109 34.62 -26.36 21.59
C MET A 109 33.20 -26.08 21.18
N THR A 110 32.61 -25.03 21.75
CA THR A 110 31.27 -24.59 21.37
C THR A 110 31.37 -23.60 20.22
N VAL A 111 30.75 -23.94 19.09
CA VAL A 111 30.60 -23.03 17.95
C VAL A 111 29.16 -22.57 17.90
N TYR A 112 28.96 -21.25 17.94
CA TYR A 112 27.65 -20.64 17.78
C TYR A 112 27.47 -20.16 16.35
N ARG A 113 26.39 -20.60 15.71
CA ARG A 113 25.91 -20.02 14.45
C ARG A 113 24.68 -19.19 14.75
N TYR A 114 24.81 -17.88 14.69
CA TYR A 114 23.70 -16.96 14.87
C TYR A 114 23.20 -16.43 13.52
N ARG A 115 21.90 -16.15 13.45
CA ARG A 115 21.28 -15.39 12.37
C ARG A 115 20.69 -14.13 13.01
N LEU A 116 21.13 -12.97 12.55
CA LEU A 116 20.55 -11.70 12.98
C LEU A 116 19.38 -11.38 12.04
N GLU A 117 18.19 -11.28 12.62
CA GLU A 117 16.99 -10.86 11.89
C GLU A 117 16.47 -9.57 12.53
N THR A 118 16.06 -8.64 11.67
CA THR A 118 15.49 -7.36 12.09
C THR A 118 14.09 -7.25 11.50
N TYR A 119 13.11 -6.97 12.35
CA TYR A 119 11.76 -6.61 11.91
C TYR A 119 11.46 -5.18 12.36
N HIS A 120 10.67 -4.47 11.57
CA HIS A 120 10.28 -3.10 11.87
C HIS A 120 8.80 -2.89 11.56
N GLU A 121 8.18 -1.94 12.25
CA GLU A 121 6.82 -1.50 11.94
C GLU A 121 6.88 -0.11 11.30
N SER A 122 6.14 0.10 10.22
CA SER A 122 5.94 1.41 9.61
C SER A 122 4.44 1.67 9.47
N ARG A 123 4.01 2.90 9.75
CA ARG A 123 2.62 3.32 9.61
C ARG A 123 2.54 4.45 8.60
N LEU A 124 1.62 4.29 7.64
CA LEU A 124 1.35 5.24 6.57
C LEU A 124 -0.11 5.67 6.64
N SER A 125 -0.41 6.91 6.31
CA SER A 125 -1.78 7.41 6.18
C SER A 125 -2.06 7.91 4.77
N GLU A 126 -3.21 7.53 4.22
CA GLU A 126 -3.71 7.99 2.93
C GLU A 126 -5.23 8.25 3.01
N TRP A 127 -5.69 9.28 2.31
CA TRP A 127 -7.13 9.50 2.14
C TRP A 127 -7.69 8.56 1.07
N THR A 128 -8.83 7.94 1.38
CA THR A 128 -9.54 7.06 0.44
C THR A 128 -10.95 7.57 0.20
N PHE A 129 -11.46 7.35 -1.02
CA PHE A 129 -12.76 7.87 -1.45
C PHE A 129 -13.65 6.73 -1.92
N GLN A 130 -14.87 6.71 -1.42
CA GLN A 130 -15.90 5.74 -1.81
C GLN A 130 -17.23 6.47 -2.07
N PRO A 131 -18.07 5.96 -2.98
CA PRO A 131 -19.42 6.49 -3.15
C PRO A 131 -20.19 6.45 -1.84
N PHE A 132 -20.96 7.51 -1.55
CA PHE A 132 -21.82 7.54 -0.38
C PHE A 132 -23.02 6.60 -0.57
N THR A 133 -23.18 5.64 0.34
CA THR A 133 -24.23 4.60 0.28
C THR A 133 -25.42 4.88 1.20
N ASN A 134 -25.59 6.14 1.65
CA ASN A 134 -26.66 6.54 2.58
C ASN A 134 -26.61 5.85 3.95
N ASN A 135 -25.46 5.28 4.30
CA ASN A 135 -25.20 4.69 5.61
C ASN A 135 -24.65 5.74 6.57
N LEU A 136 -24.76 5.49 7.88
CA LEU A 136 -24.08 6.28 8.89
C LEU A 136 -22.57 6.25 8.65
N VAL A 137 -21.97 7.44 8.69
CA VAL A 137 -20.53 7.64 8.48
C VAL A 137 -19.89 7.99 9.82
N ASP A 138 -18.81 7.30 10.13
CA ASP A 138 -18.06 7.53 11.35
C ASP A 138 -17.12 8.75 11.20
N GLY A 139 -17.67 9.92 11.46
CA GLY A 139 -16.98 11.20 11.34
C GLY A 139 -16.65 11.86 12.67
N PRO A 140 -16.08 13.08 12.64
CA PRO A 140 -15.59 13.79 13.83
C PRO A 140 -16.66 14.07 14.89
N GLN A 141 -17.94 14.03 14.51
CA GLN A 141 -19.07 14.15 15.43
C GLN A 141 -19.16 12.99 16.45
N ASN A 142 -18.53 11.85 16.16
CA ASN A 142 -18.51 10.68 17.05
C ASN A 142 -17.32 10.68 18.02
N GLY A 143 -16.41 11.64 17.90
CA GLY A 143 -15.21 11.74 18.74
C GLY A 143 -13.99 12.28 17.97
N ALA A 144 -12.92 12.55 18.71
CA ALA A 144 -11.65 12.89 18.10
C ALA A 144 -10.99 11.64 17.49
N SER A 145 -10.42 11.76 16.30
CA SER A 145 -9.63 10.68 15.71
C SER A 145 -8.40 10.37 16.57
N PRO A 146 -8.11 9.08 16.84
CA PRO A 146 -6.95 8.68 17.61
C PRO A 146 -5.66 8.97 16.83
N ARG A 147 -4.52 9.13 17.51
CA ARG A 147 -3.24 9.26 16.80
C ARG A 147 -2.87 7.98 16.08
N PRO A 148 -1.99 8.03 15.06
CA PRO A 148 -1.63 6.86 14.27
C PRO A 148 -1.14 5.66 15.08
N TRP A 149 -0.39 5.92 16.16
CA TRP A 149 0.19 4.90 17.05
C TRP A 149 -0.73 4.46 18.21
N ASP A 150 -1.84 5.17 18.42
CA ASP A 150 -2.87 4.78 19.40
C ASP A 150 -3.82 3.71 18.84
N ILE A 151 -3.89 3.59 17.51
CA ILE A 151 -4.64 2.52 16.83
C ILE A 151 -3.99 1.18 17.18
N LYS A 152 -4.76 0.29 17.82
CA LYS A 152 -4.32 -1.05 18.18
C LYS A 152 -4.30 -1.94 16.95
N VAL A 153 -3.12 -2.47 16.62
CA VAL A 153 -2.91 -3.43 15.54
C VAL A 153 -2.40 -4.72 16.16
N GLN A 154 -2.96 -5.86 15.76
CA GLN A 154 -2.43 -7.15 16.18
C GLN A 154 -1.06 -7.37 15.54
N ALA A 155 -0.04 -7.54 16.38
CA ALA A 155 1.32 -7.84 15.94
C ALA A 155 1.37 -9.19 15.21
N PRO A 156 1.99 -9.27 14.02
CA PRO A 156 2.18 -10.53 13.33
C PRO A 156 3.16 -11.43 14.11
N PRO A 157 3.24 -12.73 13.77
CA PRO A 157 4.32 -13.58 14.23
C PRO A 157 5.69 -12.95 13.95
N MET A 158 6.65 -13.14 14.86
CA MET A 158 7.99 -12.56 14.69
C MET A 158 8.62 -13.03 13.37
N PHE A 159 9.28 -12.09 12.68
CA PHE A 159 9.98 -12.30 11.40
C PHE A 159 9.08 -12.76 10.23
N GLN A 160 7.80 -12.38 10.26
CA GLN A 160 6.88 -12.51 9.13
C GLN A 160 6.40 -11.14 8.67
N ASP A 161 6.50 -10.88 7.37
CA ASP A 161 6.02 -9.64 6.77
C ASP A 161 4.49 -9.62 6.71
N ASP A 162 3.91 -8.48 7.07
CA ASP A 162 2.45 -8.28 7.08
C ASP A 162 2.13 -6.82 6.75
N THR A 163 1.02 -6.58 6.05
CA THR A 163 0.55 -5.24 5.71
C THR A 163 -0.97 -5.19 5.87
N LYS A 164 -1.43 -4.30 6.77
CA LYS A 164 -2.86 -4.13 7.07
C LYS A 164 -3.29 -2.69 6.81
N LYS A 165 -4.46 -2.53 6.19
CA LYS A 165 -5.11 -1.24 5.97
C LYS A 165 -6.27 -1.09 6.95
N PHE A 166 -6.31 0.03 7.66
CA PHE A 166 -7.38 0.35 8.59
C PHE A 166 -7.99 1.70 8.25
N ARG A 167 -9.31 1.80 8.33
CA ARG A 167 -9.98 3.10 8.37
C ARG A 167 -9.71 3.73 9.73
N VAL A 168 -9.27 4.98 9.74
CA VAL A 168 -9.05 5.72 10.98
C VAL A 168 -10.42 6.01 11.62
N PRO A 169 -10.62 5.66 12.91
CA PRO A 169 -11.86 5.96 13.61
C PRO A 169 -12.18 7.46 13.62
N HIS A 170 -13.45 7.79 13.50
CA HIS A 170 -13.99 9.15 13.55
C HIS A 170 -13.42 10.12 12.50
N SER A 171 -12.76 9.60 11.46
CA SER A 171 -12.08 10.42 10.44
C SER A 171 -12.86 10.51 9.13
N SER A 172 -14.03 9.89 9.03
CA SER A 172 -14.75 9.79 7.77
C SER A 172 -15.63 11.02 7.54
N LEU A 173 -15.55 11.58 6.33
CA LEU A 173 -16.29 12.78 5.96
C LEU A 173 -17.14 12.52 4.71
N VAL A 174 -18.33 13.10 4.67
CA VAL A 174 -19.15 13.14 3.46
C VAL A 174 -18.92 14.49 2.78
N LYS A 175 -18.35 14.45 1.59
CA LYS A 175 -18.12 15.64 0.76
C LYS A 175 -18.77 15.46 -0.60
N ALA A 176 -19.03 16.58 -1.28
CA ALA A 176 -19.49 16.55 -2.66
C ALA A 176 -18.44 15.83 -3.53
N CYS A 177 -18.88 14.88 -4.35
CA CYS A 177 -17.97 14.11 -5.21
C CYS A 177 -17.24 15.05 -6.17
N HIS A 178 -15.91 15.10 -6.13
CA HIS A 178 -15.09 15.97 -6.99
C HIS A 178 -15.34 15.72 -8.50
N LYS A 179 -15.68 14.48 -8.89
CA LYS A 179 -15.92 14.12 -10.30
C LYS A 179 -17.28 14.56 -10.86
N CYS A 180 -18.32 14.59 -10.03
CA CYS A 180 -19.67 14.95 -10.47
C CYS A 180 -20.26 16.17 -9.75
N GLN A 181 -19.48 16.80 -8.87
CA GLN A 181 -19.88 17.94 -8.04
C GLN A 181 -21.20 17.67 -7.29
N GLY A 182 -21.38 16.44 -6.77
CA GLY A 182 -22.60 16.02 -6.08
C GLY A 182 -23.81 15.69 -6.98
N ARG A 183 -23.72 15.85 -8.31
CA ARG A 183 -24.84 15.60 -9.24
C ARG A 183 -25.17 14.11 -9.43
N GLY A 184 -24.32 13.21 -8.93
CA GLY A 184 -24.46 11.75 -9.09
C GLY A 184 -24.31 11.25 -10.52
N ARG A 185 -24.02 12.13 -11.48
CA ARG A 185 -23.71 11.80 -12.88
C ARG A 185 -22.73 12.81 -13.48
N HIS A 186 -21.78 12.35 -14.29
CA HIS A 186 -20.86 13.21 -15.07
C HIS A 186 -20.91 12.88 -16.56
N LYS A 187 -20.50 13.85 -17.40
CA LYS A 187 -20.45 13.70 -18.86
C LYS A 187 -19.45 12.59 -19.22
N CYS A 188 -19.81 11.78 -20.22
CA CYS A 188 -18.90 10.80 -20.78
C CYS A 188 -17.81 11.52 -21.58
N SER A 189 -16.54 11.33 -21.25
CA SER A 189 -15.42 11.92 -22.00
C SER A 189 -15.48 11.60 -23.49
N ALA A 190 -15.83 10.36 -23.85
CA ALA A 190 -15.88 9.95 -25.25
C ALA A 190 -16.94 10.68 -26.11
N CYS A 191 -18.12 10.99 -25.57
CA CYS A 191 -19.21 11.62 -26.34
C CYS A 191 -19.60 13.00 -25.82
N HIS A 192 -18.86 13.55 -24.84
CA HIS A 192 -19.08 14.82 -24.18
C HIS A 192 -20.53 15.06 -23.71
N GLY A 193 -21.26 14.00 -23.36
CA GLY A 193 -22.67 14.10 -22.95
C GLY A 193 -23.70 13.93 -24.06
N ALA A 194 -23.31 13.90 -25.33
CA ALA A 194 -24.23 13.81 -26.47
C ALA A 194 -24.87 12.42 -26.66
N GLY A 195 -24.34 11.38 -25.99
CA GLY A 195 -24.84 10.00 -26.13
C GLY A 195 -24.51 9.34 -27.49
N ARG A 196 -23.93 10.08 -28.42
CA ARG A 196 -23.48 9.61 -29.73
C ARG A 196 -22.07 10.13 -30.01
N MET A 197 -21.27 9.31 -30.68
CA MET A 197 -19.92 9.69 -31.10
C MET A 197 -20.01 10.39 -32.45
N ARG A 198 -19.23 11.46 -32.66
CA ARG A 198 -19.08 12.06 -34.00
C ARG A 198 -18.51 11.00 -34.94
N CYS A 199 -19.01 10.96 -36.17
CA CYS A 199 -18.45 10.07 -37.18
C CYS A 199 -17.07 10.61 -37.55
N VAL A 200 -16.02 9.82 -37.32
CA VAL A 200 -14.63 10.19 -37.58
C VAL A 200 -14.42 10.59 -39.04
N THR A 201 -15.19 10.01 -39.96
CA THR A 201 -15.05 10.25 -41.41
C THR A 201 -15.70 11.55 -41.89
N CYS A 202 -16.80 12.00 -41.28
CA CYS A 202 -17.51 13.21 -41.73
C CYS A 202 -17.49 14.35 -40.71
N SER A 203 -16.86 14.15 -39.54
CA SER A 203 -16.75 15.13 -38.45
C SER A 203 -18.08 15.77 -37.99
N GLY A 204 -19.23 15.20 -38.37
CA GLY A 204 -20.55 15.76 -38.09
C GLY A 204 -21.17 16.57 -39.24
N ALA A 205 -20.52 16.67 -40.40
CA ALA A 205 -21.09 17.29 -41.59
C ALA A 205 -22.39 16.59 -42.00
N ARG A 206 -23.44 17.38 -42.25
CA ARG A 206 -24.82 16.93 -42.51
C ARG A 206 -25.02 16.31 -43.91
N HIS A 207 -24.03 15.59 -44.43
CA HIS A 207 -24.19 14.83 -45.67
C HIS A 207 -24.75 13.44 -45.34
N ARG A 208 -25.93 13.18 -45.88
CA ARG A 208 -26.85 12.07 -45.58
C ARG A 208 -26.18 10.69 -45.57
N LYS A 209 -26.66 9.82 -44.67
CA LYS A 209 -26.58 8.34 -44.64
C LYS A 209 -25.41 7.61 -43.94
N LYS A 210 -24.70 8.20 -42.98
CA LYS A 210 -23.95 7.38 -41.98
C LYS A 210 -24.51 7.59 -40.58
N GLN A 211 -25.10 6.53 -40.00
CA GLN A 211 -25.69 6.57 -38.66
C GLN A 211 -24.61 6.94 -37.64
N GLN A 212 -24.82 8.06 -36.91
CA GLN A 212 -24.00 8.39 -35.76
C GLN A 212 -24.03 7.22 -34.77
N LYS A 213 -22.86 6.66 -34.47
CA LYS A 213 -22.78 5.48 -33.59
C LYS A 213 -23.11 5.90 -32.16
N ARG A 214 -24.10 5.22 -31.58
CA ARG A 214 -24.45 5.36 -30.17
C ARG A 214 -23.23 5.06 -29.31
N CYS A 215 -22.99 5.88 -28.27
CA CYS A 215 -21.84 5.72 -27.40
C CYS A 215 -21.93 4.35 -26.70
N LYS A 216 -21.07 3.41 -27.11
CA LYS A 216 -21.06 2.03 -26.58
C LYS A 216 -20.67 2.00 -25.10
N MET A 217 -19.76 2.89 -24.66
CA MET A 217 -19.33 2.98 -23.26
C MET A 217 -20.44 3.36 -22.28
N ARG A 218 -21.54 3.97 -22.75
CA ARG A 218 -22.61 4.50 -21.90
C ARG A 218 -24.01 4.16 -22.41
N SER A 219 -24.13 3.16 -23.29
CA SER A 219 -25.40 2.78 -23.91
C SER A 219 -26.21 3.98 -24.42
N GLY A 220 -25.53 5.00 -24.96
CA GLY A 220 -26.15 6.21 -25.48
C GLY A 220 -26.73 7.22 -24.49
N THR A 221 -26.58 7.05 -23.17
CA THR A 221 -27.04 8.04 -22.18
C THR A 221 -26.12 9.26 -22.10
N GLY A 222 -24.89 9.13 -22.59
CA GLY A 222 -23.87 10.18 -22.56
C GLY A 222 -23.37 10.54 -21.16
N ARG A 223 -23.89 9.91 -20.10
CA ARG A 223 -23.56 10.22 -18.70
C ARG A 223 -23.16 8.95 -17.94
N LYS A 224 -22.18 9.07 -17.05
CA LYS A 224 -21.74 8.03 -16.11
C LYS A 224 -22.26 8.37 -14.72
N ARG A 225 -22.71 7.38 -13.94
CA ARG A 225 -22.93 7.53 -12.49
C ARG A 225 -21.60 7.40 -11.77
#